data_AF-A0A8T9QDB8-F1
#
_entry.id   AF-A0A8T9QDB8-F1
#
_cell.length_a   1.000
_cell.length_b   1.000
_cell.length_c   1.000
_cell.angle_alpha   90.00
_cell.angle_beta   90.00
_cell.angle_gamma   90.00
#
_symmetry.space_group_name_H-M   'P 1'
#
loop_
_entity.id
_entity.type
_entity.pdbx_description
1 polymer ?
#
loop_
_entity_poly.entity_id
_entity_poly.type
_entity_poly.pdbx_seq_one_letter_code
_entity_poly.pdbx_strand_id
1 'polypeptide(L)'
;MRGYLADAFRTFININGFGIVLEGGNNKVFGNVIAQCQRGVQVQDRPANGSSSTPFFDIDRNASLISGGDSIRNNRLDSCATSVRAVNLTNVLNASLNWMGSAQATAIRGTNGQNGLVVTLGGPSTNFAQVSSLSATGRIDYTPFVHTRADATDATGFLCEANYVHVDGFSPNAGAVGRLQEGLTAVTEGGMVETVATTYAETATIRKALNLTNDGPTTVQGLVLDAPGKTATLGSSFDLSGQLTLTNGLLSTSLTGLLTLLPSAAATEGNAGSYVTGPLRKLGNTSFVFPLGKGGVWARLGISAPATTGSAFTAEYFATAYPNQTATEPLKKISAVEYWNLDRAGSTDAVSVQLFWENGGRSGIDEFSSDLQVARFDGTTWVTAGNGGLSGSQAAGSVTSAGPVADMGPFTFGAAEPEPLPVELISFTAQERKPGTVTLEWRTASEQNNKGFAVERSLDAKTWQQLAFVEGRGTTSTASSYAYSDQVSSGIAQLYYRLRQVDFDGKASNSPVASITRSMGEGRAATVMLAPNPATTYTVVQLSAPAAGPLQVTLTDLTGRLVLQQTLADPASLELRLPAALPTGTYLVHVAGAGVSGKALRLVKQ
;
A
#
# COMPACT_ATOMS: atom_id res chain seq x y z
N MET A 1 40.16 61.33 -11.68
CA MET A 1 39.17 61.59 -12.76
C MET A 1 39.82 62.53 -13.77
N ARG A 2 40.06 62.07 -14.99
CA ARG A 2 40.51 62.94 -16.09
C ARG A 2 39.58 62.70 -17.28
N GLY A 3 38.94 63.75 -17.79
CA GLY A 3 38.31 63.70 -19.11
C GLY A 3 39.42 63.87 -20.15
N TYR A 4 39.47 63.00 -21.16
CA TYR A 4 40.48 63.10 -22.23
C TYR A 4 39.83 63.43 -23.57
N LEU A 5 40.55 64.27 -24.33
CA LEU A 5 40.35 64.56 -25.73
C LEU A 5 40.98 63.42 -26.57
N ALA A 6 40.30 63.00 -27.65
CA ALA A 6 40.89 62.13 -28.66
C ALA A 6 42.05 62.84 -29.39
N ASP A 7 43.01 62.06 -29.89
CA ASP A 7 44.29 62.52 -30.43
C ASP A 7 44.21 63.47 -31.66
N ALA A 8 45.37 64.02 -32.02
CA ALA A 8 45.58 65.07 -33.02
C ALA A 8 45.37 64.66 -34.50
N PHE A 9 44.91 63.45 -34.83
CA PHE A 9 44.88 62.97 -36.22
C PHE A 9 43.54 62.45 -36.75
N ARG A 10 42.41 62.68 -36.07
CA ARG A 10 41.08 62.34 -36.61
C ARG A 10 40.12 63.53 -36.59
N THR A 11 39.65 63.92 -37.77
CA THR A 11 38.76 65.09 -38.03
C THR A 11 37.27 64.81 -37.84
N PHE A 12 36.89 63.72 -37.16
CA PHE A 12 35.49 63.47 -36.79
C PHE A 12 35.32 63.57 -35.28
N ILE A 13 34.59 64.59 -34.84
CA ILE A 13 34.09 64.70 -33.45
C ILE A 13 33.04 63.61 -33.26
N ASN A 14 33.45 62.50 -32.66
CA ASN A 14 32.61 61.51 -32.01
C ASN A 14 33.57 60.85 -31.01
N ILE A 15 33.49 61.11 -29.70
CA ILE A 15 32.53 60.50 -28.79
C ILE A 15 32.61 61.25 -27.44
N ASN A 16 31.47 61.66 -26.88
CA ASN A 16 31.35 62.01 -25.46
C ASN A 16 31.42 60.71 -24.64
N GLY A 17 32.60 60.37 -24.12
CA GLY A 17 32.84 59.22 -23.26
C GLY A 17 33.42 59.64 -21.91
N PHE A 18 32.88 59.06 -20.83
CA PHE A 18 33.35 59.27 -19.46
C PHE A 18 34.03 57.99 -19.01
N GLY A 19 35.34 58.09 -18.72
CA GLY A 19 36.14 56.97 -18.23
C GLY A 19 36.59 57.23 -16.79
N ILE A 20 36.35 56.27 -15.90
CA ILE A 20 37.04 56.20 -14.60
C ILE A 20 38.12 55.14 -14.73
N VAL A 21 39.37 55.58 -14.71
CA VAL A 21 40.54 54.71 -14.58
C VAL A 21 40.98 54.74 -13.12
N LEU A 22 41.03 53.57 -12.50
CA LEU A 22 41.55 53.36 -11.17
C LEU A 22 42.97 52.81 -11.30
N GLU A 23 43.93 53.45 -10.64
CA GLU A 23 45.33 53.03 -10.68
C GLU A 23 45.73 52.54 -9.28
N GLY A 24 46.21 51.30 -9.18
CA GLY A 24 46.60 50.67 -7.90
C GLY A 24 45.84 49.37 -7.64
N GLY A 25 45.95 48.80 -6.43
CA GLY A 25 45.16 47.63 -6.00
C GLY A 25 44.34 47.92 -4.74
N ASN A 26 43.22 47.20 -4.57
CA ASN A 26 42.18 47.42 -3.55
C ASN A 26 41.41 48.74 -3.74
N ASN A 27 41.12 49.13 -4.98
CA ASN A 27 40.40 50.35 -5.26
C ASN A 27 38.93 50.23 -4.80
N LYS A 28 38.43 51.28 -4.13
CA LYS A 28 37.02 51.37 -3.69
C LYS A 28 36.35 52.56 -4.37
N VAL A 29 35.40 52.27 -5.27
CA VAL A 29 34.58 53.30 -5.92
C VAL A 29 33.17 53.22 -5.37
N PHE A 30 32.80 54.21 -4.55
CA PHE A 30 31.51 54.26 -3.87
C PHE A 30 30.85 55.64 -3.97
N GLY A 31 29.52 55.69 -4.09
CA GLY A 31 28.75 56.91 -3.91
C GLY A 31 28.84 57.96 -5.02
N ASN A 32 29.38 57.63 -6.20
CA ASN A 32 29.48 58.60 -7.29
C ASN A 32 28.12 58.78 -7.98
N VAL A 33 27.80 60.03 -8.33
CA VAL A 33 26.65 60.37 -9.18
C VAL A 33 27.20 61.00 -10.45
N ILE A 34 27.07 60.31 -11.57
CA ILE A 34 27.47 60.82 -12.89
C ILE A 34 26.19 61.07 -13.68
N ALA A 35 25.86 62.34 -13.85
CA ALA A 35 24.69 62.80 -14.60
C ALA A 35 25.14 63.64 -15.79
N GLN A 36 25.48 62.99 -16.91
CA GLN A 36 25.72 63.66 -18.19
C GLN A 36 25.28 62.79 -19.37
N CYS A 37 24.73 63.43 -20.40
CA CYS A 37 24.38 62.77 -21.66
C CYS A 37 25.63 62.34 -22.44
N GLN A 38 26.13 61.14 -22.13
CA GLN A 38 27.31 60.57 -22.76
C GLN A 38 27.00 59.22 -23.43
N ARG A 39 27.66 58.95 -24.57
CA ARG A 39 27.39 57.79 -25.43
C ARG A 39 27.99 56.47 -24.91
N GLY A 40 28.65 56.51 -23.76
CA GLY A 40 29.11 55.35 -23.02
C GLY A 40 29.82 55.76 -21.72
N VAL A 41 29.62 54.98 -20.65
CA VAL A 41 30.39 55.08 -19.41
C VAL A 41 31.15 53.77 -19.24
N GLN A 42 32.47 53.84 -19.02
CA GLN A 42 33.32 52.67 -18.82
C GLN A 42 34.17 52.85 -17.55
N VAL A 43 34.28 51.77 -16.75
CA VAL A 43 35.11 51.69 -15.55
C VAL A 43 36.07 50.52 -15.75
N GLN A 44 37.38 50.78 -15.68
CA GLN A 44 38.42 49.77 -15.88
C GLN A 44 39.50 49.91 -14.80
N ASP A 45 39.98 48.76 -14.31
CA ASP A 45 41.07 48.64 -13.35
C ASP A 45 42.42 48.38 -14.07
N ARG A 46 43.54 48.86 -13.52
CA ARG A 46 44.89 48.75 -14.11
C ARG A 46 45.88 48.14 -13.10
N PRO A 47 46.61 47.06 -13.46
CA PRO A 47 47.73 46.58 -12.66
C PRO A 47 48.83 47.63 -12.54
N ALA A 48 49.39 47.81 -11.34
CA ALA A 48 50.33 48.89 -10.98
C ALA A 48 51.57 49.03 -11.89
N ASN A 49 51.94 48.03 -12.70
CA ASN A 49 53.24 47.93 -13.36
C ASN A 49 53.20 47.77 -14.89
N GLY A 50 52.08 47.99 -15.57
CA GLY A 50 52.03 47.90 -17.04
C GLY A 50 52.58 49.18 -17.70
N SER A 51 53.86 49.19 -18.08
CA SER A 51 54.47 50.32 -18.79
C SER A 51 54.31 50.20 -20.31
N SER A 52 54.05 51.34 -20.96
CA SER A 52 54.16 51.66 -22.41
C SER A 52 52.96 51.55 -23.36
N SER A 53 51.75 51.18 -22.92
CA SER A 53 50.53 51.49 -23.70
C SER A 53 49.55 52.28 -22.84
N THR A 54 49.21 53.50 -23.26
CA THR A 54 47.98 54.15 -22.80
C THR A 54 46.82 53.23 -23.21
N PRO A 55 45.88 52.89 -22.31
CA PRO A 55 44.70 52.14 -22.72
C PRO A 55 43.96 53.01 -23.73
N PHE A 56 44.04 52.62 -25.00
CA PHE A 56 43.19 53.17 -26.03
C PHE A 56 41.86 52.44 -25.88
N PHE A 57 40.78 53.19 -25.70
CA PHE A 57 39.43 52.64 -25.81
C PHE A 57 39.19 52.29 -27.28
N ASP A 58 39.62 51.09 -27.69
CA ASP A 58 39.26 50.51 -28.99
C ASP A 58 37.92 49.77 -28.81
N ILE A 59 36.89 50.22 -29.53
CA ILE A 59 35.55 49.62 -29.49
C ILE A 59 35.56 48.14 -29.91
N ASP A 60 36.63 47.69 -30.58
CA ASP A 60 36.76 46.35 -31.13
C ASP A 60 37.75 45.44 -30.36
N ARG A 61 38.50 45.94 -29.36
CA ARG A 61 39.55 45.15 -28.68
C ARG A 61 39.75 45.49 -27.20
N ASN A 62 38.99 44.85 -26.31
CA ASN A 62 39.31 44.82 -24.87
C ASN A 62 40.28 43.67 -24.57
N ALA A 63 41.59 43.95 -24.57
CA ALA A 63 42.61 42.97 -24.21
C ALA A 63 43.02 43.09 -22.73
N SER A 64 42.60 42.10 -21.95
CA SER A 64 43.22 41.56 -20.71
C SER A 64 43.40 42.41 -19.43
N LEU A 65 43.11 41.71 -18.31
CA LEU A 65 43.56 41.79 -16.90
C LEU A 65 42.81 42.67 -15.88
N ILE A 66 42.41 42.02 -14.78
CA ILE A 66 42.05 42.57 -13.45
C ILE A 66 42.78 41.74 -12.37
N SER A 67 43.32 42.39 -11.34
CA SER A 67 43.86 41.74 -10.13
C SER A 67 42.78 41.54 -9.06
N GLY A 68 42.86 40.45 -8.28
CA GLY A 68 41.89 40.19 -7.21
C GLY A 68 41.95 41.22 -6.06
N GLY A 69 40.79 41.72 -5.61
CA GLY A 69 40.67 42.58 -4.41
C GLY A 69 39.76 43.82 -4.55
N ASP A 70 39.34 44.19 -5.77
CA ASP A 70 38.66 45.46 -6.02
C ASP A 70 37.13 45.40 -5.86
N SER A 71 36.50 46.54 -5.49
CA SER A 71 35.05 46.60 -5.20
C SER A 71 34.38 47.89 -5.70
N ILE A 72 33.33 47.73 -6.52
CA ILE A 72 32.48 48.82 -7.05
C ILE A 72 31.08 48.68 -6.44
N ARG A 73 30.61 49.67 -5.68
CA ARG A 73 29.30 49.64 -4.99
C ARG A 73 28.62 51.01 -5.02
N ASN A 74 27.29 51.07 -5.02
CA ASN A 74 26.50 52.31 -4.80
C ASN A 74 26.86 53.50 -5.71
N ASN A 75 27.11 53.28 -7.01
CA ASN A 75 27.30 54.37 -7.98
C ASN A 75 26.04 54.55 -8.82
N ARG A 76 25.66 55.81 -9.11
CA ARG A 76 24.55 56.17 -10.00
C ARG A 76 25.12 56.67 -11.33
N LEU A 77 24.77 55.99 -12.41
CA LEU A 77 25.20 56.30 -13.78
C LEU A 77 23.98 56.64 -14.63
N ASP A 78 23.77 57.92 -14.90
CA ASP A 78 22.69 58.39 -15.76
C ASP A 78 23.24 58.62 -17.18
N SER A 79 22.76 57.85 -18.18
CA SER A 79 23.08 58.06 -19.59
C SER A 79 21.81 58.28 -20.42
N CYS A 80 21.84 59.29 -21.28
CA CYS A 80 20.74 59.65 -22.19
C CYS A 80 20.77 58.86 -23.51
N ALA A 81 21.77 58.00 -23.73
CA ALA A 81 21.91 57.19 -24.93
C ALA A 81 21.54 55.73 -24.65
N THR A 82 20.84 55.10 -25.59
CA THR A 82 20.06 53.86 -25.48
C THR A 82 20.86 52.56 -25.26
N SER A 83 22.02 52.58 -24.59
CA SER A 83 22.75 51.36 -24.24
C SER A 83 23.78 51.58 -23.13
N VAL A 84 23.71 50.80 -22.05
CA VAL A 84 24.86 50.51 -21.19
C VAL A 84 25.69 49.43 -21.91
N ARG A 85 26.96 49.72 -22.24
CA ARG A 85 27.73 48.92 -23.22
C ARG A 85 28.66 47.84 -22.64
N ALA A 86 29.03 47.88 -21.36
CA ALA A 86 29.70 46.77 -20.68
C ALA A 86 29.79 47.04 -19.17
N VAL A 87 29.49 46.02 -18.37
CA VAL A 87 29.89 45.94 -16.96
C VAL A 87 30.70 44.65 -16.84
N ASN A 88 32.02 44.76 -16.94
CA ASN A 88 32.91 43.62 -16.75
C ASN A 88 33.31 43.57 -15.27
N LEU A 89 32.64 42.71 -14.49
CA LEU A 89 32.89 42.54 -13.07
C LEU A 89 33.32 41.11 -12.78
N THR A 90 34.37 40.98 -11.98
CA THR A 90 34.94 39.70 -11.52
C THR A 90 34.17 39.06 -10.35
N ASN A 91 33.05 39.64 -9.89
CA ASN A 91 32.24 39.09 -8.80
C ASN A 91 30.73 39.20 -9.05
N VAL A 92 30.01 38.21 -8.50
CA VAL A 92 28.55 38.01 -8.55
C VAL A 92 27.80 39.30 -8.20
N LEU A 93 26.89 39.70 -9.09
CA LEU A 93 25.99 40.83 -8.89
C LEU A 93 24.64 40.30 -8.38
N ASN A 94 24.33 40.51 -7.10
CA ASN A 94 22.95 40.40 -6.62
C ASN A 94 22.16 41.63 -7.11
N ALA A 95 21.44 41.49 -8.21
CA ALA A 95 20.52 42.49 -8.71
C ALA A 95 19.11 41.88 -8.81
N SER A 96 18.19 42.35 -7.96
CA SER A 96 16.76 42.10 -8.16
C SER A 96 16.26 43.03 -9.27
N LEU A 97 15.84 42.46 -10.40
CA LEU A 97 15.34 43.20 -11.56
C LEU A 97 13.85 42.92 -11.76
N ASN A 98 13.02 43.95 -11.61
CA ASN A 98 11.64 43.95 -12.10
C ASN A 98 11.62 44.71 -13.42
N TRP A 99 11.13 44.08 -14.49
CA TRP A 99 11.26 44.67 -15.81
C TRP A 99 10.11 44.35 -16.76
N MET A 100 8.85 44.71 -16.44
CA MET A 100 7.83 44.99 -17.47
C MET A 100 6.78 46.02 -16.98
N GLY A 101 6.65 47.16 -17.67
CA GLY A 101 5.33 47.78 -17.93
C GLY A 101 4.87 49.09 -17.25
N SER A 102 5.60 49.73 -16.33
CA SER A 102 5.08 50.97 -15.66
C SER A 102 5.93 52.22 -15.93
N ALA A 103 5.28 53.31 -16.36
CA ALA A 103 5.85 54.66 -16.46
C ALA A 103 5.88 55.43 -15.13
N GLN A 104 5.64 54.75 -14.00
CA GLN A 104 5.67 55.35 -12.65
C GLN A 104 6.50 54.45 -11.73
N ALA A 105 7.52 55.05 -11.11
CA ALA A 105 8.39 54.40 -10.14
C ALA A 105 7.68 54.31 -8.78
N THR A 106 7.54 53.10 -8.24
CA THR A 106 7.09 52.91 -6.85
C THR A 106 8.20 52.22 -6.06
N ALA A 107 8.61 52.84 -4.96
CA ALA A 107 9.66 52.34 -4.09
C ALA A 107 9.22 51.08 -3.33
N ILE A 108 10.03 50.03 -3.35
CA ILE A 108 9.85 48.84 -2.48
C ILE A 108 10.85 48.94 -1.33
N ARG A 109 10.36 48.86 -0.09
CA ARG A 109 11.17 48.88 1.13
C ARG A 109 11.61 47.47 1.49
N GLY A 110 12.91 47.23 1.67
CA GLY A 110 13.42 46.06 2.38
C GLY A 110 13.38 46.28 3.90
N THR A 111 13.23 45.21 4.69
CA THR A 111 13.21 45.19 6.17
C THR A 111 14.49 45.68 6.86
N ASN A 112 15.51 46.09 6.09
CA ASN A 112 16.86 46.43 6.56
C ASN A 112 17.24 47.88 6.17
N GLY A 113 16.34 48.64 5.53
CA GLY A 113 16.58 50.05 5.18
C GLY A 113 17.64 50.31 4.08
N GLN A 114 18.05 49.31 3.29
CA GLN A 114 18.96 49.52 2.16
C GLN A 114 18.25 49.42 0.81
N ASN A 115 18.58 50.36 -0.08
CA ASN A 115 17.87 50.64 -1.34
C ASN A 115 18.59 50.01 -2.55
N GLY A 116 17.85 49.39 -3.47
CA GLY A 116 18.38 48.92 -4.75
C GLY A 116 17.32 48.99 -5.87
N LEU A 117 17.73 49.41 -7.07
CA LEU A 117 16.94 49.54 -8.30
C LEU A 117 17.85 49.29 -9.52
N VAL A 118 17.48 48.44 -10.49
CA VAL A 118 18.19 48.31 -11.78
C VAL A 118 17.21 47.97 -12.94
N VAL A 119 17.49 48.44 -14.18
CA VAL A 119 16.76 48.23 -15.47
C VAL A 119 17.78 48.14 -16.65
N THR A 120 17.51 47.40 -17.73
CA THR A 120 18.23 47.50 -19.04
C THR A 120 17.30 47.15 -20.20
N LEU A 121 17.19 47.95 -21.28
CA LEU A 121 16.26 47.76 -22.43
C LEU A 121 16.92 47.15 -23.69
N GLY A 122 16.18 46.31 -24.43
CA GLY A 122 16.52 45.87 -25.79
C GLY A 122 15.56 46.45 -26.85
N GLY A 123 16.11 47.09 -27.88
CA GLY A 123 15.40 47.60 -29.06
C GLY A 123 16.34 47.70 -30.28
N PRO A 124 15.82 47.72 -31.52
CA PRO A 124 16.37 47.00 -32.67
C PRO A 124 17.51 47.75 -33.36
N SER A 125 18.62 47.07 -33.64
CA SER A 125 19.40 47.38 -34.84
C SER A 125 20.22 46.18 -35.30
N THR A 126 20.21 45.98 -36.61
CA THR A 126 20.72 44.85 -37.40
C THR A 126 22.26 44.76 -37.49
N ASN A 127 23.00 45.40 -36.58
CA ASN A 127 24.46 45.56 -36.71
C ASN A 127 25.27 45.02 -35.52
N PHE A 128 24.74 44.04 -34.78
CA PHE A 128 25.50 43.43 -33.69
C PHE A 128 25.63 41.93 -33.91
N ALA A 129 26.87 41.45 -33.99
CA ALA A 129 27.17 40.04 -33.93
C ALA A 129 26.80 39.53 -32.53
N GLN A 130 25.96 38.50 -32.50
CA GLN A 130 25.65 37.75 -31.29
C GLN A 130 26.96 37.28 -30.65
N VAL A 131 27.13 37.47 -29.34
CA VAL A 131 28.24 36.84 -28.61
C VAL A 131 28.02 35.34 -28.68
N SER A 132 28.72 34.68 -29.60
CA SER A 132 28.47 33.30 -30.01
C SER A 132 28.98 32.25 -29.02
N SER A 133 29.65 32.66 -27.95
CA SER A 133 29.95 31.81 -26.80
C SER A 133 30.46 32.67 -25.65
N LEU A 134 29.76 32.64 -24.52
CA LEU A 134 30.34 32.99 -23.23
C LEU A 134 31.04 31.73 -22.72
N SER A 135 32.37 31.79 -22.56
CA SER A 135 33.12 30.75 -21.87
C SER A 135 32.52 30.50 -20.50
N ALA A 136 32.36 29.22 -20.14
CA ALA A 136 31.68 28.75 -18.94
C ALA A 136 32.37 29.19 -17.64
N THR A 137 32.11 30.40 -17.15
CA THR A 137 32.44 30.82 -15.77
C THR A 137 31.51 31.90 -15.17
N GLY A 138 30.46 32.36 -15.86
CA GLY A 138 29.63 33.47 -15.39
C GLY A 138 28.14 33.14 -15.28
N ARG A 139 27.67 32.86 -14.07
CA ARG A 139 26.25 32.69 -13.69
C ARG A 139 25.50 34.00 -13.89
N ILE A 140 24.39 33.98 -14.63
CA ILE A 140 23.42 35.08 -14.66
C ILE A 140 22.30 34.67 -13.70
N ASP A 141 22.26 35.29 -12.53
CA ASP A 141 21.17 35.11 -11.56
C ASP A 141 19.92 35.85 -12.08
N TYR A 142 19.00 35.09 -12.67
CA TYR A 142 17.70 35.58 -13.08
C TYR A 142 16.68 35.26 -12.00
N THR A 143 16.36 36.25 -11.16
CA THR A 143 15.09 36.26 -10.41
C THR A 143 14.12 37.13 -11.20
N PRO A 144 13.25 36.58 -12.06
CA PRO A 144 12.17 37.38 -12.56
C PRO A 144 11.30 37.74 -11.37
N PHE A 145 11.20 39.02 -11.03
CA PHE A 145 10.01 39.52 -10.36
C PHE A 145 8.85 39.34 -11.36
N VAL A 146 8.19 38.18 -11.37
CA VAL A 146 6.99 38.00 -12.19
C VAL A 146 5.84 38.67 -11.43
N HIS A 147 5.62 39.94 -11.70
CA HIS A 147 4.51 40.68 -11.09
C HIS A 147 3.18 40.15 -11.64
N THR A 148 2.60 39.12 -11.01
CA THR A 148 1.25 38.67 -11.32
C THR A 148 0.22 39.58 -10.63
N ARG A 149 -0.10 40.70 -11.29
CA ARG A 149 -1.39 41.45 -11.32
C ARG A 149 -1.18 42.95 -11.48
N ALA A 150 -0.90 43.35 -12.72
CA ALA A 150 -1.32 44.64 -13.29
C ALA A 150 -1.28 44.65 -14.83
N ASP A 151 -0.93 43.55 -15.52
CA ASP A 151 -1.32 43.39 -16.91
C ASP A 151 -2.80 43.02 -16.95
N ALA A 152 -3.62 44.06 -16.99
CA ALA A 152 -4.98 43.98 -17.43
C ALA A 152 -5.00 43.25 -18.78
N THR A 153 -5.74 42.14 -18.85
CA THR A 153 -6.42 41.63 -20.05
C THR A 153 -5.57 41.57 -21.33
N ASP A 154 -5.15 40.36 -21.69
CA ASP A 154 -4.86 39.96 -23.08
C ASP A 154 -3.56 40.48 -23.75
N ALA A 155 -2.63 41.09 -23.00
CA ALA A 155 -1.32 41.43 -23.58
C ALA A 155 -0.40 40.20 -23.63
N THR A 156 -0.08 39.76 -24.85
CA THR A 156 0.91 38.74 -25.21
C THR A 156 2.36 39.20 -24.92
N GLY A 157 2.63 39.62 -23.68
CA GLY A 157 3.95 40.03 -23.21
C GLY A 157 4.92 38.84 -23.21
N PHE A 158 6.13 39.09 -23.70
CA PHE A 158 7.17 38.09 -23.95
C PHE A 158 7.50 37.29 -22.67
N LEU A 159 7.00 36.05 -22.56
CA LEU A 159 7.53 35.08 -21.61
C LEU A 159 8.88 34.64 -22.17
N CYS A 160 9.99 35.16 -21.64
CA CYS A 160 11.29 34.60 -21.99
C CYS A 160 11.35 33.17 -21.42
N GLU A 161 11.13 32.18 -22.28
CA GLU A 161 11.40 30.81 -21.89
C GLU A 161 12.91 30.67 -21.68
N ALA A 162 13.33 30.47 -20.44
CA ALA A 162 14.75 30.38 -20.09
C ALA A 162 15.16 28.91 -19.91
N ASN A 163 16.29 28.52 -20.49
CA ASN A 163 16.85 27.17 -20.31
C ASN A 163 17.36 26.92 -18.89
N TYR A 164 17.58 27.98 -18.12
CA TYR A 164 18.02 27.93 -16.72
C TYR A 164 17.36 29.08 -15.96
N VAL A 165 16.76 28.77 -14.81
CA VAL A 165 16.10 29.73 -13.91
C VAL A 165 16.62 29.52 -12.50
N HIS A 166 17.05 30.59 -11.85
CA HIS A 166 17.46 30.57 -10.45
C HIS A 166 16.36 31.20 -9.58
N VAL A 167 15.77 30.43 -8.67
CA VAL A 167 14.68 30.86 -7.80
C VAL A 167 15.27 31.27 -6.45
N ASP A 168 15.28 32.56 -6.16
CA ASP A 168 15.59 33.08 -4.83
C ASP A 168 14.34 33.03 -3.93
N GLY A 169 14.33 32.11 -2.98
CA GLY A 169 13.23 31.96 -2.03
C GLY A 169 13.14 33.07 -0.97
N PHE A 170 14.08 34.01 -0.91
CA PHE A 170 14.02 35.21 -0.06
C PHE A 170 13.48 36.44 -0.80
N SER A 171 13.28 36.35 -2.11
CA SER A 171 12.67 37.44 -2.88
C SER A 171 11.25 37.75 -2.35
N PRO A 172 10.81 39.03 -2.30
CA PRO A 172 9.45 39.36 -1.92
C PRO A 172 8.42 38.64 -2.80
N ASN A 173 7.44 37.95 -2.18
CA ASN A 173 6.30 37.43 -2.93
C ASN A 173 5.29 38.57 -3.11
N ALA A 174 5.11 39.05 -4.34
CA ALA A 174 4.22 40.16 -4.68
C ALA A 174 2.92 39.71 -5.36
N GLY A 175 2.67 38.40 -5.50
CA GLY A 175 1.55 37.83 -6.24
C GLY A 175 0.79 36.74 -5.51
N ALA A 176 -0.26 36.21 -6.15
CA ALA A 176 -0.98 35.03 -5.68
C ALA A 176 -0.25 33.72 -6.04
N VAL A 177 0.65 33.78 -7.00
CA VAL A 177 1.49 32.67 -7.45
C VAL A 177 2.78 32.68 -6.63
N GLY A 178 3.24 31.50 -6.25
CA GLY A 178 4.45 31.34 -5.48
C GLY A 178 5.75 31.48 -6.31
N ARG A 179 6.88 31.76 -5.65
CA ARG A 179 8.19 31.99 -6.27
C ARG A 179 8.72 30.79 -7.04
N LEU A 180 8.61 29.59 -6.46
CA LEU A 180 8.96 28.35 -7.11
C LEU A 180 8.01 28.10 -8.29
N GLN A 181 6.71 28.36 -8.13
CA GLN A 181 5.76 28.21 -9.23
C GLN A 181 6.07 29.14 -10.41
N GLU A 182 6.49 30.38 -10.16
CA GLU A 182 6.94 31.31 -11.19
C GLU A 182 8.16 30.75 -11.94
N GLY A 183 9.15 30.24 -11.22
CA GLY A 183 10.34 29.62 -11.80
C GLY A 183 10.01 28.39 -12.68
N LEU A 184 9.15 27.50 -12.19
CA LEU A 184 8.67 26.33 -12.96
C LEU A 184 7.86 26.72 -14.20
N THR A 185 7.25 27.90 -14.22
CA THR A 185 6.46 28.40 -15.36
C THR A 185 7.38 29.03 -16.42
N ALA A 186 8.39 29.77 -15.98
CA ALA A 186 9.32 30.51 -16.84
C ALA A 186 10.36 29.62 -17.53
N VAL A 187 10.73 28.48 -16.94
CA VAL A 187 11.72 27.56 -17.54
C VAL A 187 11.20 26.94 -18.84
N THR A 188 12.06 26.77 -19.86
CA THR A 188 11.72 26.01 -21.07
C THR A 188 11.46 24.54 -20.75
N GLU A 189 10.77 23.84 -21.65
CA GLU A 189 10.72 22.38 -21.61
C GLU A 189 12.15 21.79 -21.66
N GLY A 190 12.49 20.94 -20.69
CA GLY A 190 13.82 20.34 -20.52
C GLY A 190 14.84 21.24 -19.80
N GLY A 191 14.49 22.48 -19.46
CA GLY A 191 15.39 23.41 -18.79
C GLY A 191 15.64 23.08 -17.31
N MET A 192 16.49 23.88 -16.66
CA MET A 192 16.89 23.72 -15.27
C MET A 192 16.26 24.81 -14.38
N VAL A 193 15.73 24.41 -13.23
CA VAL A 193 15.34 25.30 -12.14
C VAL A 193 16.23 25.00 -10.95
N GLU A 194 17.06 25.96 -10.55
CA GLU A 194 17.84 25.89 -9.32
C GLU A 194 17.18 26.76 -8.26
N THR A 195 16.98 26.24 -7.05
CA THR A 195 16.38 26.98 -5.94
C THR A 195 17.39 27.29 -4.87
N VAL A 196 17.34 28.49 -4.29
CA VAL A 196 18.05 28.81 -3.05
C VAL A 196 17.51 27.96 -1.90
N ALA A 197 18.41 27.48 -1.05
CA ALA A 197 18.16 26.70 0.15
C ALA A 197 17.28 27.48 1.14
N THR A 198 16.00 27.12 1.18
CA THR A 198 15.03 27.69 2.10
C THR A 198 13.76 26.84 2.15
N THR A 199 12.74 27.33 2.85
CA THR A 199 11.38 26.76 2.82
C THR A 199 10.49 27.54 1.87
N TYR A 200 9.99 26.87 0.84
CA TYR A 200 8.95 27.35 -0.06
C TYR A 200 7.58 26.99 0.52
N ALA A 201 6.95 27.94 1.20
CA ALA A 201 5.65 27.78 1.87
C ALA A 201 4.45 27.85 0.91
N GLU A 202 4.61 27.30 -0.29
CA GLU A 202 3.65 27.34 -1.38
C GLU A 202 3.50 25.96 -2.01
N THR A 203 2.41 25.76 -2.74
CA THR A 203 2.24 24.59 -3.60
C THR A 203 2.71 24.92 -5.01
N ALA A 204 3.67 24.15 -5.51
CA ALA A 204 4.23 24.31 -6.84
C ALA A 204 3.73 23.20 -7.77
N THR A 205 3.26 23.57 -8.96
CA THR A 205 2.77 22.66 -9.99
C THR A 205 3.75 22.59 -11.15
N ILE A 206 4.25 21.38 -11.40
CA ILE A 206 5.11 21.04 -12.52
C ILE A 206 4.23 20.69 -13.72
N ARG A 207 4.40 21.42 -14.83
CA ARG A 207 3.69 21.23 -16.11
C ARG A 207 4.60 20.93 -17.31
N LYS A 208 5.92 20.92 -17.07
CA LYS A 208 6.97 20.74 -18.07
C LYS A 208 7.93 19.65 -17.62
N ALA A 209 8.54 18.94 -18.56
CA ALA A 209 9.79 18.24 -18.28
C ALA A 209 10.84 19.28 -17.88
N LEU A 210 11.57 19.06 -16.80
CA LEU A 210 12.59 19.97 -16.29
C LEU A 210 13.51 19.26 -15.30
N ASN A 211 14.66 19.88 -15.02
CA ASN A 211 15.54 19.48 -13.93
C ASN A 211 15.40 20.47 -12.77
N LEU A 212 15.00 19.99 -11.59
CA LEU A 212 14.88 20.80 -10.38
C LEU A 212 16.04 20.48 -9.43
N THR A 213 16.82 21.48 -9.07
CA THR A 213 18.00 21.37 -8.19
C THR A 213 18.00 22.50 -7.16
N ASN A 214 18.92 22.43 -6.19
CA ASN A 214 19.07 23.43 -5.14
C ASN A 214 20.53 23.55 -4.71
N ASP A 215 20.86 24.69 -4.09
CA ASP A 215 22.19 24.98 -3.53
C ASP A 215 22.35 24.55 -2.06
N GLY A 216 21.36 23.84 -1.51
CA GLY A 216 21.37 23.33 -0.13
C GLY A 216 19.99 22.85 0.35
N PRO A 217 19.85 22.52 1.65
CA PRO A 217 18.61 21.97 2.22
C PRO A 217 17.39 22.83 1.88
N THR A 218 16.46 22.24 1.12
CA THR A 218 15.29 22.93 0.59
C THR A 218 14.02 22.15 0.92
N THR A 219 13.05 22.86 1.49
CA THR A 219 11.73 22.31 1.85
C THR A 219 10.66 22.94 0.99
N VAL A 220 9.74 22.14 0.45
CA VAL A 220 8.57 22.62 -0.32
C VAL A 220 7.29 22.20 0.42
N GLN A 221 6.31 23.09 0.50
CA GLN A 221 5.04 22.77 1.16
C GLN A 221 4.18 21.83 0.32
N GLY A 222 4.04 22.07 -0.98
CA GLY A 222 3.27 21.19 -1.85
C GLY A 222 3.91 21.05 -3.22
N LEU A 223 3.81 19.85 -3.79
CA LEU A 223 4.27 19.58 -5.14
C LEU A 223 3.17 18.86 -5.91
N VAL A 224 2.77 19.41 -7.05
CA VAL A 224 1.76 18.83 -7.94
C VAL A 224 2.43 18.47 -9.26
N LEU A 225 2.31 17.21 -9.68
CA LEU A 225 2.63 16.79 -11.04
C LEU A 225 1.36 16.84 -11.88
N ASP A 226 1.38 17.71 -12.89
CA ASP A 226 0.32 17.83 -13.88
C ASP A 226 0.93 18.11 -15.27
N ALA A 227 1.81 17.20 -15.69
CA ALA A 227 2.58 17.26 -16.92
C ALA A 227 2.40 15.97 -17.74
N PRO A 228 1.27 15.79 -18.46
CA PRO A 228 0.98 14.54 -19.18
C PRO A 228 2.11 14.11 -20.12
N GLY A 229 2.57 12.87 -19.96
CA GLY A 229 3.65 12.28 -20.77
C GLY A 229 5.05 12.85 -20.54
N LYS A 230 5.23 13.70 -19.52
CA LYS A 230 6.50 14.39 -19.22
C LYS A 230 7.09 13.90 -17.91
N THR A 231 8.39 14.09 -17.75
CA THR A 231 9.14 13.73 -16.54
C THR A 231 9.89 14.94 -16.02
N ALA A 232 9.69 15.28 -14.75
CA ALA A 232 10.58 16.19 -14.03
C ALA A 232 11.60 15.39 -13.23
N THR A 233 12.84 15.86 -13.18
CA THR A 233 13.95 15.17 -12.52
C THR A 233 14.45 16.00 -11.35
N LEU A 234 14.60 15.39 -10.18
CA LEU A 234 15.31 16.01 -9.06
C LEU A 234 16.82 15.81 -9.22
N GLY A 235 17.55 16.91 -9.42
CA GLY A 235 19.01 16.94 -9.45
C GLY A 235 19.65 16.98 -8.05
N SER A 236 18.92 17.47 -7.06
CA SER A 236 19.32 17.54 -5.64
C SER A 236 18.16 17.09 -4.75
N SER A 237 18.43 16.71 -3.50
CA SER A 237 17.39 16.27 -2.56
C SER A 237 16.48 17.41 -2.11
N PHE A 238 15.18 17.13 -1.95
CA PHE A 238 14.16 18.05 -1.44
C PHE A 238 13.35 17.40 -0.32
N ASP A 239 12.98 18.20 0.68
CA ASP A 239 12.02 17.82 1.69
C ASP A 239 10.62 18.34 1.33
N LEU A 240 9.58 17.54 1.59
CA LEU A 240 8.19 17.90 1.38
C LEU A 240 7.45 17.91 2.72
N SER A 241 6.84 19.03 3.09
CA SER A 241 6.17 19.19 4.38
C SER A 241 4.64 19.00 4.35
N GLY A 242 4.02 19.19 3.19
CA GLY A 242 2.58 19.06 2.96
C GLY A 242 2.23 17.93 2.00
N GLN A 243 1.79 18.23 0.77
CA GLN A 243 1.17 17.23 -0.11
C GLN A 243 1.93 17.03 -1.43
N LEU A 244 2.18 15.77 -1.79
CA LEU A 244 2.56 15.33 -3.13
C LEU A 244 1.29 14.92 -3.88
N THR A 245 0.93 15.65 -4.93
CA THR A 245 -0.25 15.38 -5.75
C THR A 245 0.18 14.89 -7.12
N LEU A 246 -0.21 13.67 -7.47
CA LEU A 246 0.17 12.98 -8.69
C LEU A 246 -1.05 12.91 -9.62
N THR A 247 -1.16 13.89 -10.50
CA THR A 247 -2.27 13.99 -11.47
C THR A 247 -1.83 13.42 -12.81
N ASN A 248 -0.77 13.99 -13.39
CA ASN A 248 -0.19 13.58 -14.68
C ASN A 248 1.33 13.81 -14.67
N GLY A 249 2.09 12.94 -15.33
CA GLY A 249 3.54 13.06 -15.46
C GLY A 249 4.32 12.41 -14.33
N LEU A 250 5.61 12.19 -14.56
CA LEU A 250 6.49 11.43 -13.68
C LEU A 250 7.46 12.34 -12.93
N LEU A 251 7.83 11.94 -11.71
CA LEU A 251 8.94 12.54 -10.97
C LEU A 251 10.09 11.53 -10.89
N SER A 252 11.20 11.83 -11.55
CA SER A 252 12.42 11.03 -11.47
C SER A 252 13.26 11.44 -10.27
N THR A 253 13.57 10.49 -9.41
CA THR A 253 14.40 10.68 -8.22
C THR A 253 15.60 9.73 -8.23
N SER A 254 16.58 10.01 -7.39
CA SER A 254 17.75 9.16 -7.18
C SER A 254 18.19 9.24 -5.71
N LEU A 255 19.23 8.50 -5.32
CA LEU A 255 19.79 8.61 -3.96
C LEU A 255 20.47 9.98 -3.69
N THR A 256 20.86 10.72 -4.75
CA THR A 256 21.43 12.08 -4.65
C THR A 256 20.39 13.18 -4.90
N GLY A 257 19.32 12.84 -5.62
CA GLY A 257 18.14 13.67 -5.88
C GLY A 257 16.89 13.08 -5.25
N LEU A 258 16.91 12.91 -3.92
CA LEU A 258 15.86 12.19 -3.20
C LEU A 258 14.73 13.15 -2.79
N LEU A 259 13.47 12.74 -3.01
CA LEU A 259 12.32 13.39 -2.37
C LEU A 259 12.04 12.74 -1.01
N THR A 260 12.03 13.54 0.05
CA THR A 260 11.72 13.08 1.41
C THR A 260 10.43 13.72 1.92
N LEU A 261 9.41 12.92 2.16
CA LEU A 261 8.17 13.36 2.80
C LEU A 261 8.36 13.39 4.31
N LEU A 262 8.22 14.57 4.90
CA LEU A 262 8.29 14.79 6.35
C LEU A 262 7.12 14.10 7.09
N PRO A 263 7.15 14.01 8.43
CA PRO A 263 6.15 13.24 9.20
C PRO A 263 4.68 13.58 8.91
N SER A 264 4.35 14.87 8.77
CA SER A 264 3.00 15.35 8.44
C SER A 264 2.64 15.30 6.95
N ALA A 265 3.62 15.02 6.09
CA ALA A 265 3.40 15.07 4.65
C ALA A 265 2.65 13.84 4.15
N ALA A 266 1.85 14.03 3.10
CA ALA A 266 1.02 13.01 2.46
C ALA A 266 1.27 12.97 0.95
N ALA A 267 0.87 11.86 0.31
CA ALA A 267 0.85 11.73 -1.13
C ALA A 267 -0.50 11.16 -1.59
N THR A 268 -0.97 11.60 -2.75
CA THR A 268 -2.02 10.86 -3.47
C THR A 268 -1.47 9.52 -3.96
N GLU A 269 -2.34 8.54 -4.22
CA GLU A 269 -1.93 7.20 -4.65
C GLU A 269 -1.18 7.15 -6.00
N GLY A 270 -1.31 8.20 -6.81
CA GLY A 270 -0.82 8.22 -8.20
C GLY A 270 -1.74 7.43 -9.13
N ASN A 271 -1.27 7.21 -10.35
CA ASN A 271 -1.95 6.44 -11.38
C ASN A 271 -0.95 6.00 -12.48
N ALA A 272 -1.41 5.23 -13.47
CA ALA A 272 -0.57 4.78 -14.60
C ALA A 272 0.12 5.90 -15.38
N GLY A 273 -0.42 7.13 -15.37
CA GLY A 273 0.16 8.32 -15.98
C GLY A 273 0.93 9.23 -15.01
N SER A 274 0.94 8.94 -13.70
CA SER A 274 1.63 9.77 -12.71
C SER A 274 2.12 9.00 -11.48
N TYR A 275 3.43 8.88 -11.36
CA TYR A 275 4.12 8.19 -10.26
C TYR A 275 5.56 8.68 -10.12
N VAL A 276 6.20 8.34 -8.99
CA VAL A 276 7.63 8.58 -8.76
C VAL A 276 8.44 7.42 -9.36
N THR A 277 9.40 7.75 -10.25
CA THR A 277 10.34 6.81 -10.86
C THR A 277 11.71 6.92 -10.21
N GLY A 278 11.94 6.11 -9.18
CA GLY A 278 13.13 6.13 -8.35
C GLY A 278 12.77 5.99 -6.87
N PRO A 279 13.75 6.16 -5.96
CA PRO A 279 13.52 6.07 -4.53
C PRO A 279 12.67 7.25 -4.02
N LEU A 280 11.73 6.94 -3.12
CA LEU A 280 10.93 7.92 -2.39
C LEU A 280 11.03 7.63 -0.90
N ARG A 281 11.27 8.65 -0.08
CA ARG A 281 11.39 8.49 1.38
C ARG A 281 10.21 9.09 2.11
N LYS A 282 9.70 8.37 3.13
CA LYS A 282 8.71 8.84 4.09
C LYS A 282 9.29 8.78 5.51
N LEU A 283 9.22 9.90 6.22
CA LEU A 283 9.53 10.00 7.64
C LEU A 283 8.28 9.87 8.49
N GLY A 284 8.42 9.46 9.74
CA GLY A 284 7.35 9.47 10.74
C GLY A 284 6.78 8.10 11.08
N ASN A 285 5.66 8.12 11.79
CA ASN A 285 4.96 6.98 12.37
C ASN A 285 3.53 6.83 11.81
N THR A 286 3.30 7.25 10.57
CA THR A 286 2.01 7.09 9.89
C THR A 286 2.11 5.99 8.83
N SER A 287 1.01 5.29 8.59
CA SER A 287 0.93 4.38 7.44
C SER A 287 1.05 5.19 6.15
N PHE A 288 1.63 4.58 5.13
CA PHE A 288 1.90 5.29 3.88
C PHE A 288 1.91 4.33 2.69
N VAL A 289 1.33 4.79 1.58
CA VAL A 289 1.41 4.11 0.28
C VAL A 289 2.33 4.92 -0.61
N PHE A 290 3.46 4.34 -0.99
CA PHE A 290 4.44 4.91 -1.89
C PHE A 290 3.91 4.84 -3.33
N PRO A 291 3.66 5.98 -4.00
CA PRO A 291 3.15 6.01 -5.37
C PRO A 291 4.29 5.85 -6.39
N LEU A 292 4.84 4.64 -6.46
CA LEU A 292 6.03 4.30 -7.25
C LEU A 292 5.67 3.77 -8.64
N GLY A 293 6.65 3.80 -9.53
CA GLY A 293 6.58 3.12 -10.82
C GLY A 293 7.88 3.21 -11.58
N LYS A 294 8.04 2.40 -12.64
CA LYS A 294 9.25 2.34 -13.46
C LYS A 294 8.94 1.67 -14.79
N GLY A 295 9.60 2.11 -15.86
CA GLY A 295 9.44 1.49 -17.19
C GLY A 295 8.00 1.49 -17.73
N GLY A 296 7.20 2.53 -17.42
CA GLY A 296 5.80 2.63 -17.84
C GLY A 296 4.81 1.87 -16.96
N VAL A 297 5.27 1.29 -15.84
CA VAL A 297 4.42 0.54 -14.92
C VAL A 297 4.28 1.31 -13.61
N TRP A 298 3.04 1.60 -13.23
CA TRP A 298 2.67 2.08 -11.90
C TRP A 298 2.51 0.90 -10.95
N ALA A 299 3.25 0.92 -9.84
CA ALA A 299 3.42 -0.23 -8.97
C ALA A 299 3.68 0.25 -7.54
N ARG A 300 2.61 0.31 -6.74
CA ARG A 300 2.63 0.89 -5.40
C ARG A 300 3.15 -0.09 -4.36
N LEU A 301 3.68 0.46 -3.27
CA LEU A 301 4.02 -0.28 -2.06
C LEU A 301 3.42 0.42 -0.85
N GLY A 302 2.70 -0.30 -0.01
CA GLY A 302 2.14 0.18 1.25
C GLY A 302 2.95 -0.30 2.46
N ILE A 303 3.03 0.54 3.49
CA ILE A 303 3.51 0.16 4.82
C ILE A 303 2.47 0.52 5.88
N SER A 304 2.33 -0.34 6.90
CA SER A 304 1.62 0.03 8.13
C SER A 304 2.37 1.15 8.88
N ALA A 305 1.68 1.81 9.81
CA ALA A 305 2.30 2.82 10.65
C ALA A 305 3.50 2.24 11.44
N PRO A 306 4.71 2.81 11.30
CA PRO A 306 5.82 2.52 12.21
C PRO A 306 5.47 2.93 13.64
N ALA A 307 6.14 2.35 14.63
CA ALA A 307 5.91 2.69 16.05
C ALA A 307 6.57 4.03 16.45
N THR A 308 7.70 4.35 15.83
CA THR A 308 8.62 5.42 16.20
C THR A 308 8.48 6.62 15.27
N THR A 309 8.36 7.82 15.83
CA THR A 309 8.22 9.08 15.06
C THR A 309 9.47 9.47 14.26
N GLY A 310 10.64 8.93 14.62
CA GLY A 310 11.91 9.10 13.91
C GLY A 310 12.16 8.08 12.80
N SER A 311 11.21 7.19 12.52
CA SER A 311 11.34 6.17 11.46
C SER A 311 11.42 6.81 10.08
N ALA A 312 12.29 6.28 9.23
CA ALA A 312 12.46 6.68 7.85
C ALA A 312 12.43 5.45 6.94
N PHE A 313 11.44 5.37 6.05
CA PHE A 313 11.34 4.28 5.06
C PHE A 313 11.57 4.83 3.65
N THR A 314 12.44 4.19 2.89
CA THR A 314 12.72 4.54 1.49
C THR A 314 12.31 3.37 0.60
N ALA A 315 11.43 3.61 -0.35
CA ALA A 315 10.96 2.56 -1.25
C ALA A 315 11.28 2.91 -2.72
N GLU A 316 11.66 1.90 -3.50
CA GLU A 316 11.86 2.00 -4.95
C GLU A 316 11.28 0.75 -5.64
N TYR A 317 10.65 0.95 -6.79
CA TYR A 317 10.11 -0.11 -7.62
C TYR A 317 11.02 -0.45 -8.80
N PHE A 318 11.08 -1.74 -9.16
CA PHE A 318 11.83 -2.25 -10.30
C PHE A 318 10.94 -3.14 -11.19
N ALA A 319 10.74 -2.72 -12.44
CA ALA A 319 10.02 -3.46 -13.47
C ALA A 319 10.90 -4.54 -14.14
N THR A 320 11.64 -5.31 -13.34
CA THR A 320 12.46 -6.43 -13.79
C THR A 320 12.49 -7.53 -12.73
N ALA A 321 12.80 -8.76 -13.12
CA ALA A 321 13.10 -9.83 -12.19
C ALA A 321 14.26 -9.46 -11.26
N TYR A 322 14.18 -9.85 -9.99
CA TYR A 322 15.35 -9.82 -9.13
C TYR A 322 16.37 -10.90 -9.57
N PRO A 323 17.68 -10.64 -9.58
CA PRO A 323 18.67 -11.58 -10.12
C PRO A 323 18.66 -12.98 -9.48
N ASN A 324 18.45 -13.05 -8.17
CA ASN A 324 18.28 -14.32 -7.46
C ASN A 324 16.80 -14.70 -7.44
N GLN A 325 16.47 -15.89 -7.97
CA GLN A 325 15.11 -16.41 -8.07
C GLN A 325 14.87 -17.65 -7.18
N THR A 326 15.82 -17.98 -6.32
CA THR A 326 15.75 -19.15 -5.44
C THR A 326 14.80 -18.88 -4.29
N ALA A 327 13.73 -19.67 -4.20
CA ALA A 327 12.76 -19.62 -3.11
C ALA A 327 12.96 -20.79 -2.14
N THR A 328 12.65 -20.56 -0.87
CA THR A 328 12.65 -21.56 0.20
C THR A 328 11.21 -21.88 0.61
N GLU A 329 10.91 -23.17 0.82
CA GLU A 329 9.61 -23.64 1.27
C GLU A 329 9.09 -22.85 2.49
N PRO A 330 7.78 -22.52 2.56
CA PRO A 330 6.69 -23.00 1.69
C PRO A 330 6.55 -22.24 0.36
N LEU A 331 7.42 -21.25 0.10
CA LEU A 331 7.38 -20.44 -1.12
C LEU A 331 7.91 -21.25 -2.30
N LYS A 332 7.11 -21.40 -3.36
CA LYS A 332 7.50 -22.15 -4.58
C LYS A 332 7.90 -21.26 -5.73
N LYS A 333 7.22 -20.13 -5.86
CA LYS A 333 7.39 -19.18 -6.96
C LYS A 333 7.45 -17.77 -6.42
N ILE A 334 8.20 -16.93 -7.12
CA ILE A 334 8.23 -15.50 -6.94
C ILE A 334 7.99 -14.81 -8.27
N SER A 335 7.74 -13.50 -8.25
CA SER A 335 7.61 -12.73 -9.47
C SER A 335 8.91 -12.77 -10.29
N ALA A 336 8.77 -13.18 -11.54
CA ALA A 336 9.85 -13.16 -12.53
C ALA A 336 9.92 -11.84 -13.32
N VAL A 337 9.16 -10.81 -12.92
CA VAL A 337 9.01 -9.56 -13.69
C VAL A 337 9.16 -8.29 -12.88
N GLU A 338 9.04 -8.36 -11.54
CA GLU A 338 9.13 -7.17 -10.72
C GLU A 338 9.54 -7.43 -9.26
N TYR A 339 10.04 -6.38 -8.61
CA TYR A 339 10.25 -6.34 -7.16
C TYR A 339 10.27 -4.88 -6.68
N TRP A 340 10.17 -4.72 -5.36
CA TRP A 340 10.34 -3.44 -4.67
C TRP A 340 11.50 -3.57 -3.68
N ASN A 341 12.35 -2.55 -3.59
CA ASN A 341 13.23 -2.41 -2.45
C ASN A 341 12.56 -1.50 -1.43
N LEU A 342 12.60 -1.91 -0.16
CA LEU A 342 12.18 -1.11 0.98
C LEU A 342 13.32 -1.09 1.98
N ASP A 343 13.92 0.08 2.20
CA ASP A 343 14.99 0.31 3.17
C ASP A 343 14.47 1.12 4.37
N ARG A 344 15.09 0.90 5.54
CA ARG A 344 14.75 1.62 6.78
C ARG A 344 15.99 2.27 7.39
N ALA A 345 15.80 3.48 7.91
CA ALA A 345 16.77 4.21 8.71
C ALA A 345 16.10 4.85 9.95
N GLY A 346 16.90 5.20 10.95
CA GLY A 346 16.44 5.90 12.17
C GLY A 346 15.71 5.03 13.20
N SER A 347 15.31 3.79 12.86
CA SER A 347 14.67 2.86 13.78
C SER A 347 14.86 1.39 13.39
N THR A 348 14.35 0.50 14.24
CA THR A 348 14.23 -0.95 13.98
C THR A 348 12.77 -1.39 13.87
N ASP A 349 11.85 -0.46 13.61
CA ASP A 349 10.40 -0.71 13.62
C ASP A 349 9.99 -1.71 12.55
N ALA A 350 9.29 -2.78 12.94
CA ALA A 350 8.64 -3.68 12.00
C ALA A 350 7.35 -3.04 11.44
N VAL A 351 7.10 -3.24 10.14
CA VAL A 351 5.89 -2.76 9.46
C VAL A 351 5.29 -3.86 8.59
N SER A 352 3.96 -3.93 8.51
CA SER A 352 3.31 -4.79 7.51
C SER A 352 3.52 -4.17 6.14
N VAL A 353 3.90 -4.99 5.16
CA VAL A 353 4.17 -4.56 3.79
C VAL A 353 2.99 -4.99 2.91
N GLN A 354 2.47 -4.07 2.11
CA GLN A 354 1.38 -4.32 1.17
C GLN A 354 1.88 -4.09 -0.25
N LEU A 355 1.81 -5.11 -1.10
CA LEU A 355 2.18 -5.02 -2.50
C LEU A 355 0.93 -4.95 -3.36
N PHE A 356 0.91 -4.02 -4.32
CA PHE A 356 -0.22 -3.77 -5.21
C PHE A 356 0.12 -4.22 -6.63
N TRP A 357 -0.82 -4.89 -7.29
CA TRP A 357 -0.77 -5.09 -8.74
C TRP A 357 -1.93 -4.37 -9.39
N GLU A 358 -1.63 -3.70 -10.50
CA GLU A 358 -2.63 -3.01 -11.31
C GLU A 358 -3.02 -3.84 -12.56
N ASN A 359 -2.27 -4.91 -12.83
CA ASN A 359 -2.52 -5.89 -13.89
C ASN A 359 -1.96 -7.25 -13.48
N GLY A 360 -2.81 -8.15 -13.00
CA GLY A 360 -2.38 -9.47 -12.50
C GLY A 360 -1.66 -10.31 -13.56
N GLY A 361 -2.13 -10.31 -14.81
CA GLY A 361 -1.48 -11.04 -15.90
C GLY A 361 -0.06 -10.55 -16.20
N ARG A 362 0.17 -9.23 -16.13
CA ARG A 362 1.51 -8.66 -16.28
C ARG A 362 2.39 -8.98 -15.08
N SER A 363 1.84 -9.00 -13.87
CA SER A 363 2.56 -9.33 -12.63
C SER A 363 2.83 -10.82 -12.44
N GLY A 364 2.32 -11.69 -13.32
CA GLY A 364 2.44 -13.15 -13.23
C GLY A 364 1.55 -13.75 -12.14
N ILE A 365 0.43 -13.08 -11.83
CA ILE A 365 -0.56 -13.51 -10.84
C ILE A 365 -1.67 -14.28 -11.56
N ASP A 366 -1.48 -15.59 -11.65
CA ASP A 366 -2.39 -16.52 -12.33
C ASP A 366 -3.63 -16.87 -11.50
N GLU A 367 -3.59 -16.62 -10.19
CA GLU A 367 -4.71 -16.88 -9.29
C GLU A 367 -4.77 -15.84 -8.15
N PHE A 368 -5.98 -15.36 -7.86
CA PHE A 368 -6.27 -14.52 -6.70
C PHE A 368 -6.78 -15.40 -5.55
N SER A 369 -5.85 -16.10 -4.90
CA SER A 369 -6.13 -17.02 -3.80
C SER A 369 -5.25 -16.75 -2.59
N SER A 370 -5.54 -17.44 -1.47
CA SER A 370 -4.74 -17.40 -0.24
C SER A 370 -3.26 -17.76 -0.44
N ASP A 371 -2.93 -18.40 -1.56
CA ASP A 371 -1.59 -18.85 -1.89
C ASP A 371 -0.71 -17.72 -2.42
N LEU A 372 -1.31 -16.62 -2.89
CA LEU A 372 -0.59 -15.39 -3.20
C LEU A 372 -0.11 -14.76 -1.90
N GLN A 373 1.20 -14.52 -1.78
CA GLN A 373 1.85 -14.02 -0.57
C GLN A 373 2.81 -12.88 -0.90
N VAL A 374 3.16 -12.12 0.13
CA VAL A 374 4.34 -11.26 0.08
C VAL A 374 5.58 -12.14 0.26
N ALA A 375 6.50 -12.09 -0.68
CA ALA A 375 7.81 -12.73 -0.59
C ALA A 375 8.88 -11.68 -0.23
N ARG A 376 9.86 -12.06 0.58
CA ARG A 376 10.98 -11.21 1.01
C ARG A 376 12.30 -11.92 0.76
N PHE A 377 13.30 -11.19 0.28
CA PHE A 377 14.66 -11.70 0.17
C PHE A 377 15.41 -11.55 1.50
N ASP A 378 15.95 -12.65 2.02
CA ASP A 378 16.67 -12.68 3.31
C ASP A 378 18.18 -12.41 3.21
N GLY A 379 18.68 -12.14 1.99
CA GLY A 379 20.10 -12.02 1.68
C GLY A 379 20.67 -13.24 0.94
N THR A 380 19.98 -14.38 1.00
CA THR A 380 20.38 -15.65 0.35
C THR A 380 19.27 -16.21 -0.54
N THR A 381 18.04 -16.27 -0.04
CA THR A 381 16.86 -16.84 -0.73
C THR A 381 15.62 -16.00 -0.50
N TRP A 382 14.58 -16.25 -1.28
CA TRP A 382 13.25 -15.71 -1.04
C TRP A 382 12.50 -16.56 -0.03
N VAL A 383 12.04 -15.91 1.03
CA VAL A 383 11.23 -16.49 2.10
C VAL A 383 9.86 -15.84 2.12
N THR A 384 8.89 -16.54 2.71
CA THR A 384 7.54 -15.99 2.86
C THR A 384 7.48 -14.92 3.94
N ALA A 385 6.83 -13.78 3.64
CA ALA A 385 6.28 -12.84 4.61
C ALA A 385 4.76 -13.05 4.82
N GLY A 386 4.20 -14.08 4.20
CA GLY A 386 2.83 -14.56 4.34
C GLY A 386 1.78 -13.73 3.59
N ASN A 387 0.52 -14.08 3.86
CA ASN A 387 -0.67 -13.39 3.36
C ASN A 387 -1.55 -13.00 4.56
N GLY A 388 -1.57 -11.71 4.90
CA GLY A 388 -2.40 -11.12 5.96
C GLY A 388 -3.74 -10.60 5.44
N GLY A 389 -4.04 -10.80 4.16
CA GLY A 389 -5.27 -10.38 3.51
C GLY A 389 -5.04 -9.98 2.06
N LEU A 390 -5.94 -10.44 1.20
CA LEU A 390 -6.08 -9.97 -0.17
C LEU A 390 -7.16 -8.89 -0.23
N SER A 391 -6.99 -7.95 -1.16
CA SER A 391 -8.00 -6.94 -1.50
C SER A 391 -8.06 -6.76 -3.01
N GLY A 392 -9.22 -6.36 -3.52
CA GLY A 392 -9.45 -6.18 -4.95
C GLY A 392 -9.77 -7.50 -5.67
N SER A 393 -9.11 -7.74 -6.79
CA SER A 393 -9.37 -8.87 -7.70
C SER A 393 -8.10 -9.31 -8.41
N GLN A 394 -8.18 -10.41 -9.18
CA GLN A 394 -7.07 -10.84 -10.03
C GLN A 394 -6.62 -9.75 -11.03
N ALA A 395 -7.54 -8.96 -11.58
CA ALA A 395 -7.19 -7.92 -12.55
C ALA A 395 -6.34 -6.81 -11.90
N ALA A 396 -6.78 -6.33 -10.73
CA ALA A 396 -6.07 -5.34 -9.92
C ALA A 396 -6.43 -5.53 -8.44
N GLY A 397 -5.42 -5.52 -7.58
CA GLY A 397 -5.57 -5.85 -6.17
C GLY A 397 -4.28 -5.70 -5.37
N SER A 398 -4.29 -6.19 -4.14
CA SER A 398 -3.13 -6.15 -3.26
C SER A 398 -3.06 -7.37 -2.35
N VAL A 399 -1.84 -7.71 -1.92
CA VAL A 399 -1.57 -8.68 -0.86
C VAL A 399 -0.76 -7.99 0.23
N THR A 400 -1.18 -8.17 1.48
CA THR A 400 -0.45 -7.68 2.66
C THR A 400 0.32 -8.83 3.30
N SER A 401 1.49 -8.57 3.88
CA SER A 401 2.22 -9.56 4.69
C SER A 401 1.36 -10.04 5.86
N ALA A 402 1.58 -11.27 6.33
CA ALA A 402 0.79 -11.86 7.43
C ALA A 402 0.90 -11.07 8.75
N GLY A 403 1.98 -10.32 8.92
CA GLY A 403 2.17 -9.40 10.01
C GLY A 403 3.33 -8.43 9.74
N PRO A 404 3.71 -7.63 10.75
CA PRO A 404 4.83 -6.70 10.64
C PRO A 404 6.15 -7.42 10.39
N VAL A 405 6.89 -6.95 9.38
CA VAL A 405 8.19 -7.50 8.98
C VAL A 405 9.29 -6.60 9.54
N ALA A 406 10.25 -7.16 10.28
CA ALA A 406 11.36 -6.41 10.88
C ALA A 406 12.54 -6.22 9.92
N ASP A 407 12.76 -7.20 9.05
CA ASP A 407 13.86 -7.19 8.09
C ASP A 407 13.43 -6.52 6.80
N MET A 408 14.22 -5.55 6.36
CA MET A 408 13.98 -4.73 5.18
C MET A 408 14.84 -5.22 4.01
N GLY A 409 14.55 -4.76 2.80
CA GLY A 409 15.23 -5.17 1.58
C GLY A 409 14.27 -5.41 0.41
N PRO A 410 14.59 -6.36 -0.48
CA PRO A 410 13.73 -6.70 -1.61
C PRO A 410 12.46 -7.46 -1.18
N PHE A 411 11.32 -7.02 -1.71
CA PHE A 411 10.02 -7.64 -1.60
C PHE A 411 9.43 -7.88 -3.00
N THR A 412 8.67 -8.96 -3.16
CA THR A 412 7.96 -9.24 -4.41
C THR A 412 6.72 -10.12 -4.15
N PHE A 413 5.92 -10.35 -5.18
CA PHE A 413 4.85 -11.35 -5.10
C PHE A 413 5.45 -12.74 -5.08
N GLY A 414 4.89 -13.63 -4.29
CA GLY A 414 5.18 -15.05 -4.42
C GLY A 414 3.95 -15.91 -4.23
N ALA A 415 4.08 -17.17 -4.59
CA ALA A 415 3.06 -18.17 -4.40
C ALA A 415 3.62 -19.29 -3.53
N ALA A 416 2.93 -19.58 -2.43
CA ALA A 416 3.09 -20.83 -1.72
C ALA A 416 2.38 -21.95 -2.50
N GLU A 417 2.69 -23.23 -2.24
CA GLU A 417 1.72 -24.27 -2.62
C GLU A 417 0.39 -23.97 -1.93
N PRO A 418 -0.75 -24.29 -2.57
CA PRO A 418 -1.96 -24.49 -1.80
C PRO A 418 -1.63 -25.44 -0.65
N GLU A 419 -1.73 -24.96 0.60
CA GLU A 419 -2.10 -25.87 1.68
C GLU A 419 -3.40 -26.48 1.17
N PRO A 420 -3.43 -27.78 0.79
CA PRO A 420 -4.61 -28.33 0.15
C PRO A 420 -5.74 -28.13 1.13
N LEU A 421 -6.71 -27.28 0.75
CA LEU A 421 -7.92 -27.16 1.53
C LEU A 421 -8.49 -28.58 1.60
N PRO A 422 -8.70 -29.13 2.82
CA PRO A 422 -9.15 -30.51 2.96
C PRO A 422 -10.47 -30.67 2.20
N VAL A 423 -10.60 -31.80 1.50
CA VAL A 423 -11.78 -32.23 0.71
C VAL A 423 -13.04 -31.43 1.02
N GLU A 424 -13.59 -30.77 0.01
CA GLU A 424 -14.84 -30.03 0.18
C GLU A 424 -16.00 -31.02 0.26
N LEU A 425 -16.42 -31.34 1.48
CA LEU A 425 -17.51 -32.27 1.76
C LEU A 425 -18.86 -31.59 1.48
N ILE A 426 -19.57 -32.04 0.46
CA ILE A 426 -20.92 -31.55 0.11
C ILE A 426 -21.95 -32.01 1.15
N SER A 427 -21.87 -33.28 1.54
CA SER A 427 -22.84 -33.88 2.45
C SER A 427 -22.29 -35.12 3.12
N PHE A 428 -22.70 -35.37 4.36
CA PHE A 428 -22.52 -36.64 5.05
C PHE A 428 -23.78 -36.95 5.87
N THR A 429 -24.39 -38.10 5.60
CA THR A 429 -25.66 -38.50 6.19
C THR A 429 -25.61 -39.93 6.68
N ALA A 430 -26.39 -40.22 7.73
CA ALA A 430 -26.59 -41.55 8.27
C ALA A 430 -28.09 -41.88 8.26
N GLN A 431 -28.47 -43.01 7.65
CA GLN A 431 -29.87 -43.43 7.56
C GLN A 431 -30.01 -44.93 7.79
N GLU A 432 -30.99 -45.34 8.59
CA GLU A 432 -31.34 -46.75 8.76
C GLU A 432 -32.33 -47.15 7.67
N ARG A 433 -31.83 -47.78 6.61
CA ARG A 433 -32.68 -48.24 5.49
C ARG A 433 -33.31 -49.61 5.74
N LYS A 434 -32.70 -50.41 6.63
CA LYS A 434 -33.20 -51.73 7.07
C LYS A 434 -32.93 -51.86 8.57
N PRO A 435 -33.81 -52.53 9.34
CA PRO A 435 -33.58 -52.76 10.76
C PRO A 435 -32.23 -53.43 10.99
N GLY A 436 -31.35 -52.82 11.78
CA GLY A 436 -30.02 -53.39 12.03
C GLY A 436 -28.89 -52.81 11.18
N THR A 437 -29.20 -52.07 10.11
CA THR A 437 -28.20 -51.58 9.16
C THR A 437 -28.31 -50.07 8.96
N VAL A 438 -27.29 -49.34 9.41
CA VAL A 438 -27.14 -47.91 9.15
C VAL A 438 -26.29 -47.72 7.90
N THR A 439 -26.83 -47.02 6.90
CA THR A 439 -26.12 -46.64 5.69
C THR A 439 -25.60 -45.21 5.85
N LEU A 440 -24.29 -45.06 5.71
CA LEU A 440 -23.59 -43.79 5.65
C LEU A 440 -23.34 -43.43 4.20
N GLU A 441 -23.75 -42.23 3.79
CA GLU A 441 -23.54 -41.73 2.44
C GLU A 441 -22.89 -40.35 2.52
N TRP A 442 -21.81 -40.16 1.76
CA TRP A 442 -21.18 -38.85 1.63
C TRP A 442 -20.79 -38.54 0.20
N ARG A 443 -20.67 -37.24 -0.07
CA ARG A 443 -20.29 -36.72 -1.36
C ARG A 443 -19.27 -35.59 -1.17
N THR A 444 -18.25 -35.61 -2.01
CA THR A 444 -17.21 -34.59 -2.10
C THR A 444 -17.46 -33.76 -3.36
N ALA A 445 -17.17 -32.45 -3.33
CA ALA A 445 -17.17 -31.60 -4.52
C ALA A 445 -15.87 -31.79 -5.30
N SER A 446 -14.76 -31.81 -4.56
CA SER A 446 -13.41 -32.05 -5.02
C SER A 446 -12.61 -32.77 -3.93
N GLU A 447 -11.53 -33.42 -4.32
CA GLU A 447 -10.56 -34.05 -3.43
C GLU A 447 -9.16 -33.64 -3.88
N GLN A 448 -8.30 -33.34 -2.93
CA GLN A 448 -6.91 -33.00 -3.21
C GLN A 448 -6.04 -33.81 -2.27
N ASN A 449 -5.13 -34.61 -2.82
CA ASN A 449 -4.19 -35.45 -2.05
C ASN A 449 -4.87 -36.40 -1.03
N ASN A 450 -6.14 -36.74 -1.26
CA ASN A 450 -6.95 -37.50 -0.32
C ASN A 450 -6.61 -38.99 -0.39
N LYS A 451 -6.04 -39.54 0.67
CA LYS A 451 -5.79 -40.99 0.79
C LYS A 451 -7.10 -41.74 1.06
N GLY A 452 -8.02 -41.13 1.81
CA GLY A 452 -9.36 -41.69 2.04
C GLY A 452 -9.99 -41.27 3.36
N PHE A 453 -11.07 -41.95 3.73
CA PHE A 453 -11.92 -41.62 4.86
C PHE A 453 -11.94 -42.76 5.87
N ALA A 454 -11.47 -42.50 7.08
CA ALA A 454 -11.74 -43.34 8.23
C ALA A 454 -13.18 -43.09 8.70
N VAL A 455 -14.03 -44.09 8.57
CA VAL A 455 -15.41 -44.06 9.04
C VAL A 455 -15.41 -44.38 10.53
N GLU A 456 -15.85 -43.43 11.35
CA GLU A 456 -15.82 -43.55 12.81
C GLU A 456 -17.22 -43.51 13.41
N ARG A 457 -17.47 -44.36 14.41
CA ARG A 457 -18.72 -44.46 15.16
C ARG A 457 -18.48 -44.17 16.64
N SER A 458 -19.45 -43.51 17.27
CA SER A 458 -19.48 -43.26 18.70
C SER A 458 -20.87 -43.53 19.27
N LEU A 459 -20.91 -43.99 20.52
CA LEU A 459 -22.15 -44.16 21.29
C LEU A 459 -22.47 -42.94 22.17
N ASP A 460 -21.48 -42.08 22.43
CA ASP A 460 -21.54 -40.96 23.36
C ASP A 460 -21.10 -39.61 22.75
N ALA A 461 -20.78 -39.61 21.45
CA ALA A 461 -20.17 -38.52 20.68
C ALA A 461 -18.80 -38.03 21.19
N LYS A 462 -18.15 -38.76 22.10
CA LYS A 462 -16.85 -38.43 22.70
C LYS A 462 -15.79 -39.45 22.35
N THR A 463 -16.13 -40.73 22.50
CA THR A 463 -15.25 -41.86 22.23
C THR A 463 -15.56 -42.43 20.86
N TRP A 464 -14.59 -42.41 19.95
CA TRP A 464 -14.76 -42.77 18.55
C TRP A 464 -14.02 -44.06 18.22
N GLN A 465 -14.73 -45.03 17.63
CA GLN A 465 -14.18 -46.28 17.12
C GLN A 465 -14.17 -46.23 15.60
N GLN A 466 -13.01 -46.49 14.99
CA GLN A 466 -12.93 -46.67 13.54
C GLN A 466 -13.59 -48.00 13.13
N LEU A 467 -14.53 -47.93 12.20
CA LEU A 467 -15.23 -49.08 11.63
C LEU A 467 -14.58 -49.57 10.34
N ALA A 468 -14.17 -48.65 9.47
CA ALA A 468 -13.57 -48.93 8.18
C ALA A 468 -12.71 -47.76 7.70
N PHE A 469 -11.89 -48.03 6.68
CA PHE A 469 -11.23 -47.02 5.88
C PHE A 469 -11.68 -47.18 4.43
N VAL A 470 -12.22 -46.11 3.84
CA VAL A 470 -12.68 -46.08 2.44
C VAL A 470 -11.71 -45.25 1.64
N GLU A 471 -11.04 -45.85 0.67
CA GLU A 471 -10.06 -45.17 -0.18
C GLU A 471 -10.71 -44.01 -0.95
N GLY A 472 -10.02 -42.87 -0.95
CA GLY A 472 -10.42 -41.68 -1.70
C GLY A 472 -10.05 -41.80 -3.19
N ARG A 473 -10.31 -40.74 -3.95
CA ARG A 473 -9.92 -40.64 -5.37
C ARG A 473 -8.58 -39.91 -5.56
N GLY A 474 -7.83 -39.67 -4.49
CA GLY A 474 -6.58 -38.93 -4.54
C GLY A 474 -6.81 -37.44 -4.80
N THR A 475 -6.43 -36.99 -5.99
CA THR A 475 -6.69 -35.63 -6.46
C THR A 475 -7.70 -35.67 -7.60
N THR A 476 -8.89 -35.10 -7.38
CA THR A 476 -9.95 -34.96 -8.37
C THR A 476 -10.74 -33.67 -8.15
N SER A 477 -11.00 -32.93 -9.23
CA SER A 477 -11.89 -31.78 -9.23
C SER A 477 -13.35 -32.15 -9.52
N THR A 478 -13.66 -33.44 -9.70
CA THR A 478 -15.01 -33.92 -9.97
C THR A 478 -15.65 -34.51 -8.72
N ALA A 479 -16.94 -34.22 -8.55
CA ALA A 479 -17.68 -34.70 -7.39
C ALA A 479 -17.68 -36.24 -7.31
N SER A 480 -17.34 -36.78 -6.13
CA SER A 480 -17.29 -38.21 -5.88
C SER A 480 -18.28 -38.60 -4.80
N SER A 481 -18.92 -39.75 -4.97
CA SER A 481 -19.93 -40.28 -4.04
C SER A 481 -19.44 -41.58 -3.42
N TYR A 482 -19.68 -41.75 -2.13
CA TYR A 482 -19.25 -42.87 -1.34
C TYR A 482 -20.36 -43.37 -0.44
N ALA A 483 -20.30 -44.64 -0.08
CA ALA A 483 -21.22 -45.25 0.87
C ALA A 483 -20.53 -46.31 1.72
N TYR A 484 -20.99 -46.45 2.96
CA TYR A 484 -20.60 -47.52 3.88
C TYR A 484 -21.81 -48.01 4.67
N SER A 485 -21.89 -49.32 4.92
CA SER A 485 -22.98 -49.91 5.71
C SER A 485 -22.44 -50.48 7.02
N ASP A 486 -22.91 -49.93 8.13
CA ASP A 486 -22.61 -50.40 9.48
C ASP A 486 -23.71 -51.36 9.98
N GLN A 487 -23.31 -52.55 10.42
CA GLN A 487 -24.21 -53.53 11.03
C GLN A 487 -24.21 -53.33 12.54
N VAL A 488 -25.35 -52.90 13.08
CA VAL A 488 -25.48 -52.48 14.47
C VAL A 488 -26.32 -53.49 15.25
N SER A 489 -25.76 -53.97 16.37
CA SER A 489 -26.44 -54.86 17.30
C SER A 489 -27.81 -54.35 17.73
N SER A 490 -28.73 -55.29 18.00
CA SER A 490 -30.03 -55.02 18.61
C SER A 490 -29.84 -54.44 20.01
N GLY A 491 -30.47 -53.30 20.30
CA GLY A 491 -30.40 -52.63 21.62
C GLY A 491 -29.75 -51.24 21.61
N ILE A 492 -29.02 -50.88 20.55
CA ILE A 492 -28.40 -49.56 20.42
C ILE A 492 -29.33 -48.63 19.64
N ALA A 493 -30.00 -47.72 20.36
CA ALA A 493 -30.96 -46.79 19.80
C ALA A 493 -30.31 -45.52 19.21
N GLN A 494 -29.27 -44.98 19.86
CA GLN A 494 -28.61 -43.75 19.43
C GLN A 494 -27.19 -44.02 18.96
N LEU A 495 -26.83 -43.45 17.82
CA LEU A 495 -25.50 -43.54 17.23
C LEU A 495 -25.05 -42.19 16.69
N TYR A 496 -23.73 -41.99 16.69
CA TYR A 496 -23.06 -40.85 16.10
C TYR A 496 -21.98 -41.36 15.15
N TYR A 497 -21.88 -40.72 13.99
CA TYR A 497 -20.89 -41.04 12.98
C TYR A 497 -20.16 -39.77 12.55
N ARG A 498 -18.89 -39.93 12.18
CA ARG A 498 -18.11 -38.90 11.50
C ARG A 498 -17.15 -39.56 10.52
N LEU A 499 -16.68 -38.77 9.57
CA LEU A 499 -15.58 -39.12 8.70
C LEU A 499 -14.33 -38.42 9.23
N ARG A 500 -13.24 -39.17 9.36
CA ARG A 500 -11.91 -38.59 9.51
C ARG A 500 -11.19 -38.76 8.18
N GLN A 501 -11.12 -37.68 7.41
CA GLN A 501 -10.36 -37.64 6.16
C GLN A 501 -8.88 -37.73 6.48
N VAL A 502 -8.13 -38.50 5.69
CA VAL A 502 -6.68 -38.66 5.81
C VAL A 502 -6.06 -38.41 4.46
N ASP A 503 -5.04 -37.56 4.42
CA ASP A 503 -4.30 -37.22 3.20
C ASP A 503 -3.07 -38.13 3.06
N PHE A 504 -2.44 -38.17 1.88
CA PHE A 504 -1.25 -39.01 1.65
C PHE A 504 -0.04 -38.58 2.50
N ASP A 505 0.02 -37.32 2.93
CA ASP A 505 1.05 -36.77 3.82
C ASP A 505 0.76 -37.06 5.31
N GLY A 506 -0.37 -37.69 5.63
CA GLY A 506 -0.78 -38.05 6.98
C GLY A 506 -1.55 -36.96 7.74
N LYS A 507 -1.79 -35.78 7.16
CA LYS A 507 -2.73 -34.80 7.73
C LYS A 507 -4.14 -35.38 7.76
N ALA A 508 -4.95 -34.95 8.73
CA ALA A 508 -6.31 -35.43 8.90
C ALA A 508 -7.27 -34.35 9.40
N SER A 509 -8.51 -34.39 8.92
CA SER A 509 -9.60 -33.49 9.30
C SER A 509 -10.87 -34.30 9.59
N ASN A 510 -11.80 -33.76 10.39
CA ASN A 510 -13.06 -34.43 10.73
C ASN A 510 -14.25 -33.73 10.07
N SER A 511 -15.22 -34.52 9.58
CA SER A 511 -16.51 -34.01 9.12
C SER A 511 -17.38 -33.51 10.30
N PRO A 512 -18.47 -32.78 10.01
CA PRO A 512 -19.60 -32.69 10.93
C PRO A 512 -20.08 -34.08 11.37
N VAL A 513 -20.65 -34.16 12.57
CA VAL A 513 -21.19 -35.41 13.12
C VAL A 513 -22.59 -35.66 12.57
N ALA A 514 -22.79 -36.82 11.96
CA ALA A 514 -24.11 -37.33 11.61
C ALA A 514 -24.66 -38.16 12.77
N SER A 515 -25.83 -37.79 13.31
CA SER A 515 -26.50 -38.56 14.36
C SER A 515 -27.69 -39.32 13.78
N ILE A 516 -27.97 -40.49 14.34
CA ILE A 516 -29.16 -41.26 14.01
C ILE A 516 -29.75 -41.90 15.27
N THR A 517 -31.04 -41.68 15.45
CA THR A 517 -31.87 -42.49 16.34
C THR A 517 -32.50 -43.58 15.51
N ARG A 518 -32.06 -44.80 15.74
CA ARG A 518 -32.59 -45.97 15.05
C ARG A 518 -34.03 -46.20 15.47
N SER A 519 -34.86 -46.54 14.49
CA SER A 519 -36.17 -47.10 14.80
C SER A 519 -35.90 -48.49 15.35
N MET A 520 -35.79 -48.57 16.68
CA MET A 520 -36.00 -49.80 17.41
C MET A 520 -37.43 -50.21 17.05
N GLY A 521 -37.57 -50.94 15.93
CA GLY A 521 -38.86 -51.23 15.33
C GLY A 521 -39.75 -51.67 16.46
N GLU A 522 -40.88 -50.99 16.64
CA GLU A 522 -41.78 -51.20 17.77
C GLU A 522 -41.88 -52.70 17.98
N GLY A 523 -41.13 -53.20 18.96
CA GLY A 523 -41.27 -54.56 19.39
C GLY A 523 -42.70 -54.55 19.87
N ARG A 524 -43.60 -55.18 19.10
CA ARG A 524 -45.01 -55.31 19.46
C ARG A 524 -44.99 -55.71 20.93
N ALA A 525 -45.24 -54.76 21.82
CA ALA A 525 -45.26 -55.04 23.24
C ALA A 525 -46.33 -56.11 23.37
N ALA A 526 -45.97 -57.28 23.89
CA ALA A 526 -46.95 -58.35 23.99
C ALA A 526 -48.14 -57.81 24.78
N THR A 527 -49.32 -57.76 24.17
CA THR A 527 -50.51 -57.29 24.85
C THR A 527 -50.88 -58.32 25.90
N VAL A 528 -51.06 -57.88 27.13
CA VAL A 528 -51.39 -58.74 28.25
C VAL A 528 -52.92 -58.82 28.38
N MET A 529 -53.45 -60.04 28.49
CA MET A 529 -54.87 -60.32 28.73
C MET A 529 -55.04 -61.18 29.99
N LEU A 530 -56.17 -61.02 30.68
CA LEU A 530 -56.54 -61.83 31.86
C LEU A 530 -57.78 -62.66 31.52
N ALA A 531 -57.68 -63.99 31.66
CA ALA A 531 -58.82 -64.89 31.44
C ALA A 531 -58.78 -66.09 32.41
N PRO A 532 -59.89 -66.44 33.10
CA PRO A 532 -61.17 -65.73 33.11
C PRO A 532 -61.11 -64.40 33.92
N ASN A 533 -61.94 -63.44 33.52
CA ASN A 533 -62.19 -62.20 34.25
C ASN A 533 -63.67 -61.79 33.99
N PRO A 534 -64.58 -61.90 34.97
CA PRO A 534 -64.33 -62.09 36.40
C PRO A 534 -63.72 -63.46 36.79
N ALA A 535 -62.89 -63.47 37.84
CA ALA A 535 -62.17 -64.63 38.35
C ALA A 535 -62.73 -65.07 39.72
N THR A 536 -62.77 -66.38 39.98
CA THR A 536 -63.19 -66.94 41.27
C THR A 536 -62.00 -67.38 42.10
N THR A 537 -61.20 -68.35 41.64
CA THR A 537 -60.02 -68.86 42.38
C THR A 537 -58.70 -68.56 41.68
N TYR A 538 -58.71 -68.35 40.36
CA TYR A 538 -57.54 -68.02 39.57
C TYR A 538 -57.90 -67.18 38.33
N THR A 539 -56.91 -66.51 37.76
CA THR A 539 -56.95 -65.92 36.41
C THR A 539 -55.65 -66.25 35.70
N VAL A 540 -55.62 -66.35 34.37
CA VAL A 540 -54.40 -66.63 33.61
C VAL A 540 -53.91 -65.36 32.96
N VAL A 541 -52.61 -65.07 33.09
CA VAL A 541 -51.94 -63.99 32.36
C VAL A 541 -51.54 -64.52 31.00
N GLN A 542 -52.21 -64.04 29.95
CA GLN A 542 -51.93 -64.40 28.55
C GLN A 542 -51.19 -63.27 27.86
N LEU A 543 -50.16 -63.64 27.08
CA LEU A 543 -49.36 -62.71 26.29
C LEU A 543 -49.61 -62.95 24.81
N SER A 544 -49.73 -61.88 24.02
CA SER A 544 -49.86 -62.01 22.56
C SER A 544 -48.57 -62.44 21.85
N ALA A 545 -47.44 -62.45 22.55
CA ALA A 545 -46.14 -62.91 22.07
C ALA A 545 -45.24 -63.34 23.26
N PRO A 546 -44.26 -64.25 23.05
CA PRO A 546 -43.34 -64.67 24.11
C PRO A 546 -42.53 -63.48 24.68
N ALA A 547 -42.41 -63.40 26.01
CA ALA A 547 -41.57 -62.38 26.66
C ALA A 547 -40.08 -62.75 26.62
N ALA A 548 -39.21 -61.75 26.54
CA ALA A 548 -37.76 -61.92 26.45
C ALA A 548 -37.07 -62.03 27.83
N GLY A 549 -37.69 -62.74 28.79
CA GLY A 549 -37.17 -62.91 30.15
C GLY A 549 -38.28 -63.06 31.22
N PRO A 550 -37.90 -63.16 32.51
CA PRO A 550 -38.88 -63.33 33.58
C PRO A 550 -39.78 -62.10 33.72
N LEU A 551 -41.06 -62.33 34.02
CA LEU A 551 -42.09 -61.30 34.20
C LEU A 551 -42.45 -61.16 35.67
N GLN A 552 -42.61 -59.95 36.17
CA GLN A 552 -43.16 -59.70 37.50
C GLN A 552 -44.62 -59.31 37.39
N VAL A 553 -45.50 -60.05 38.07
CA VAL A 553 -46.94 -59.80 38.16
C VAL A 553 -47.28 -59.32 39.56
N THR A 554 -47.97 -58.19 39.63
CA THR A 554 -48.34 -57.51 40.88
C THR A 554 -49.84 -57.25 40.88
N LEU A 555 -50.54 -57.69 41.92
CA LEU A 555 -51.95 -57.43 42.15
C LEU A 555 -52.11 -56.37 43.25
N THR A 556 -52.85 -55.30 42.98
CA THR A 556 -53.15 -54.24 43.94
C THR A 556 -54.65 -54.01 44.08
N ASP A 557 -55.10 -53.51 45.23
CA ASP A 557 -56.46 -52.97 45.35
C ASP A 557 -56.55 -51.56 44.74
N LEU A 558 -57.76 -50.98 44.71
CA LEU A 558 -58.00 -49.64 44.14
C LEU A 558 -57.32 -48.49 44.90
N THR A 559 -56.83 -48.75 46.13
CA THR A 559 -56.05 -47.77 46.90
C THR A 559 -54.54 -47.91 46.65
N GLY A 560 -54.13 -48.85 45.78
CA GLY A 560 -52.74 -49.13 45.45
C GLY A 560 -52.04 -50.06 46.44
N ARG A 561 -52.75 -50.61 47.44
CA ARG A 561 -52.16 -51.55 48.40
C ARG A 561 -51.85 -52.87 47.70
N LEU A 562 -50.62 -53.35 47.89
CA LEU A 562 -50.15 -54.63 47.36
C LEU A 562 -50.91 -55.80 47.99
N VAL A 563 -51.49 -56.65 47.16
CA VAL A 563 -52.23 -57.86 47.55
C VAL A 563 -51.42 -59.12 47.27
N LEU A 564 -50.77 -59.19 46.11
CA LEU A 564 -49.97 -60.34 45.67
C LEU A 564 -48.86 -59.85 44.75
N GLN A 565 -47.68 -60.47 44.84
CA GLN A 565 -46.58 -60.27 43.91
C GLN A 565 -45.98 -61.63 43.57
N GLN A 566 -45.78 -61.91 42.29
CA GLN A 566 -45.25 -63.17 41.81
C GLN A 566 -44.32 -62.93 40.61
N THR A 567 -43.16 -63.59 40.60
CA THR A 567 -42.24 -63.59 39.46
C THR A 567 -42.43 -64.85 38.63
N LEU A 568 -42.53 -64.70 37.32
CA LEU A 568 -42.79 -65.76 36.35
C LEU A 568 -41.54 -65.98 35.51
N ALA A 569 -40.99 -67.19 35.52
CA ALA A 569 -39.74 -67.51 34.82
C ALA A 569 -39.91 -68.00 33.37
N ASP A 570 -41.10 -68.47 32.98
CA ASP A 570 -41.39 -69.01 31.63
C ASP A 570 -42.74 -68.46 31.10
N PRO A 571 -42.77 -67.74 29.96
CA PRO A 571 -43.92 -66.91 29.55
C PRO A 571 -45.01 -67.61 28.69
N ALA A 572 -45.00 -68.94 28.52
CA ALA A 572 -45.89 -69.60 27.54
C ALA A 572 -47.37 -69.77 27.96
N SER A 573 -47.69 -69.86 29.25
CA SER A 573 -49.04 -69.64 29.83
C SER A 573 -48.98 -69.87 31.34
N LEU A 574 -49.44 -68.92 32.17
CA LEU A 574 -49.30 -69.08 33.61
C LEU A 574 -50.53 -68.58 34.40
N GLU A 575 -51.04 -69.48 35.24
CA GLU A 575 -52.13 -69.28 36.18
C GLU A 575 -51.69 -68.41 37.36
N LEU A 576 -52.31 -67.23 37.53
CA LEU A 576 -52.24 -66.41 38.73
C LEU A 576 -53.33 -66.87 39.71
N ARG A 577 -52.93 -67.60 40.75
CA ARG A 577 -53.84 -68.03 41.82
C ARG A 577 -54.14 -66.86 42.76
N LEU A 578 -55.42 -66.60 42.99
CA LEU A 578 -55.86 -65.54 43.88
C LEU A 578 -55.90 -66.07 45.33
N PRO A 579 -55.48 -65.29 46.33
CA PRO A 579 -55.58 -65.71 47.73
C PRO A 579 -57.01 -66.07 48.11
N ALA A 580 -57.22 -67.18 48.81
CA ALA A 580 -58.58 -67.66 49.18
C ALA A 580 -59.36 -66.65 50.05
N ALA A 581 -58.66 -65.83 50.83
CA ALA A 581 -59.23 -64.78 51.67
C ALA A 581 -59.38 -63.42 50.96
N LEU A 582 -59.17 -63.34 49.64
CA LEU A 582 -59.32 -62.11 48.88
C LEU A 582 -60.81 -61.74 48.75
N PRO A 583 -61.26 -60.58 49.28
CA PRO A 583 -62.66 -60.17 49.17
C PRO A 583 -63.14 -60.02 47.72
N THR A 584 -64.45 -60.17 47.51
CA THR A 584 -65.08 -59.86 46.22
C THR A 584 -64.91 -58.36 45.92
N GLY A 585 -64.41 -58.01 44.75
CA GLY A 585 -64.07 -56.62 44.45
C GLY A 585 -63.28 -56.44 43.16
N THR A 586 -62.95 -55.18 42.85
CA THR A 586 -62.12 -54.82 41.69
C THR A 586 -60.68 -54.62 42.13
N TYR A 587 -59.75 -55.22 41.40
CA TYR A 587 -58.31 -55.15 41.61
C TYR A 587 -57.60 -54.75 40.32
N LEU A 588 -56.37 -54.28 40.43
CA LEU A 588 -55.50 -53.94 39.30
C LEU A 588 -54.33 -54.92 39.25
N VAL A 589 -54.10 -55.50 38.08
CA VAL A 589 -52.95 -56.36 37.80
C VAL A 589 -51.96 -55.57 36.96
N HIS A 590 -50.73 -55.47 37.44
CA HIS A 590 -49.61 -54.88 36.72
C HIS A 590 -48.61 -55.97 36.34
N VAL A 591 -48.17 -55.99 35.08
CA VAL A 591 -47.17 -56.94 34.56
C VAL A 591 -45.98 -56.16 34.03
N ALA A 592 -44.78 -56.45 34.54
CA ALA A 592 -43.55 -55.77 34.17
C ALA A 592 -42.48 -56.78 33.71
N GLY A 593 -41.82 -56.47 32.59
CA GLY A 593 -40.69 -57.26 32.08
C GLY A 593 -40.22 -56.78 30.70
N ALA A 594 -39.11 -57.34 30.22
CA ALA A 594 -38.51 -56.96 28.94
C ALA A 594 -39.45 -57.30 27.76
N GLY A 595 -39.90 -56.27 27.03
CA GLY A 595 -40.79 -56.43 25.87
C GLY A 595 -42.30 -56.43 26.18
N VAL A 596 -42.71 -56.07 27.39
CA VAL A 596 -44.13 -55.96 27.80
C VAL A 596 -44.45 -54.52 28.25
N SER A 597 -45.58 -53.94 27.80
CA SER A 597 -45.98 -52.58 28.20
C SER A 597 -46.78 -52.59 29.51
N GLY A 598 -46.33 -51.84 30.52
CA GLY A 598 -46.90 -51.79 31.88
C GLY A 598 -48.23 -51.05 32.05
N LYS A 599 -49.26 -51.38 31.26
CA LYS A 599 -50.64 -50.92 31.54
C LYS A 599 -51.27 -51.82 32.61
N ALA A 600 -51.87 -51.20 33.63
CA ALA A 600 -52.63 -51.93 34.64
C ALA A 600 -53.93 -52.49 34.04
N LEU A 601 -54.19 -53.78 34.28
CA LEU A 601 -55.38 -54.49 33.83
C LEU A 601 -56.38 -54.63 34.98
N ARG A 602 -57.65 -54.33 34.72
CA ARG A 602 -58.72 -54.49 35.71
C ARG A 602 -59.08 -55.96 35.87
N LEU A 603 -58.97 -56.51 37.07
CA LEU A 603 -59.44 -57.83 37.45
C LEU A 603 -60.65 -57.72 38.39
N VAL A 604 -61.73 -58.45 38.11
CA VAL A 604 -62.91 -58.53 38.99
C VAL A 604 -62.90 -59.88 39.71
N LYS A 605 -62.81 -59.88 41.05
CA LYS A 605 -62.94 -61.07 41.89
C LYS A 605 -64.40 -61.25 42.29
N GLN A 606 -64.97 -62.41 41.95
CA GLN A 606 -66.32 -62.84 42.36
C GLN A 606 -66.30 -63.82 43.52
#